data_AF-A0A315XI36-F1
#
_entry.id   AF-A0A315XI36-F1
#
_cell.length_a   1.000
_cell.length_b   1.000
_cell.length_c   1.000
_cell.angle_alpha   90.00
_cell.angle_beta   90.00
_cell.angle_gamma   90.00
#
_symmetry.space_group_name_H-M   'P 1'
#
loop_
_entity.id
_entity.type
_entity.pdbx_description
1 polymer ?
#
loop_
_entity_poly.entity_id
_entity_poly.type
_entity_poly.pdbx_seq_one_letter_code
_entity_poly.pdbx_strand_id
1 'polypeptide(L)'
;MSQKTPDGKMFTLDIPQREAKDGYLLSIFTSHLNLESVLKSPEFSQEPIRVYYLALSRISLITSKKHQDEIYQELENKIQEMENDYKKSHNLQKLTEAQQNHILIVASIKTMGKVSIWADKHMGISIENKVGFERRQRKDESGDIES
;
A
#
# COMPACT_ATOMS: atom_id res chain seq x y z
N MET A 1 -11.26 21.90 -12.17
CA MET A 1 -11.90 23.08 -12.79
C MET A 1 -11.16 24.32 -12.29
N SER A 2 -10.51 25.10 -13.17
CA SER A 2 -9.89 26.37 -12.78
C SER A 2 -10.94 27.48 -12.77
N GLN A 3 -11.21 28.07 -11.62
CA GLN A 3 -11.92 29.34 -11.55
C GLN A 3 -10.90 30.48 -11.61
N LYS A 4 -11.05 31.38 -12.58
CA LYS A 4 -10.24 32.59 -12.70
C LYS A 4 -10.81 33.66 -11.78
N THR A 5 -9.97 34.25 -10.93
CA THR A 5 -10.30 35.49 -10.22
C THR A 5 -10.19 36.71 -11.17
N PRO A 6 -10.86 37.83 -10.85
CA PRO A 6 -11.00 39.00 -11.74
C PRO A 6 -9.67 39.63 -12.19
N ASP A 7 -8.61 39.42 -11.40
CA ASP A 7 -7.30 40.06 -11.59
C ASP A 7 -6.36 39.26 -12.50
N GLY A 8 -6.87 38.22 -13.19
CA GLY A 8 -6.07 37.38 -14.09
C GLY A 8 -5.08 36.44 -13.42
N LYS A 9 -4.98 36.46 -12.08
CA LYS A 9 -4.18 35.48 -11.32
C LYS A 9 -4.87 34.12 -11.35
N MET A 10 -4.23 33.13 -11.98
CA MET A 10 -4.56 31.72 -11.77
C MET A 10 -3.89 31.27 -10.47
N PHE A 11 -4.69 30.88 -9.48
CA PHE A 11 -4.16 30.06 -8.40
C PHE A 11 -4.09 28.63 -8.91
N THR A 12 -2.90 28.19 -9.30
CA THR A 12 -2.57 26.77 -9.24
C THR A 12 -2.64 26.37 -7.77
N LEU A 13 -3.15 25.18 -7.46
CA LEU A 13 -2.99 24.55 -6.14
C LEU A 13 -1.50 24.24 -5.97
N ASP A 14 -0.71 25.29 -5.78
CA ASP A 14 0.73 25.28 -5.55
C ASP A 14 0.97 24.89 -4.09
N ILE A 15 0.39 23.77 -3.65
CA ILE A 15 1.10 22.98 -2.65
C ILE A 15 2.38 22.57 -3.38
N PRO A 16 3.57 22.87 -2.84
CA PRO A 16 4.81 22.44 -3.47
C PRO A 16 4.70 20.94 -3.69
N GLN A 17 4.63 20.48 -4.95
CA GLN A 17 4.41 19.06 -5.24
C GLN A 17 5.46 18.17 -4.56
N ARG A 18 6.62 18.76 -4.27
CA ARG A 18 7.68 18.20 -3.44
C ARG A 18 7.26 17.97 -1.98
N GLU A 19 6.72 18.98 -1.30
CA GLU A 19 6.24 18.86 0.09
C GLU A 19 5.05 17.91 0.20
N ALA A 20 4.13 17.94 -0.77
CA ALA A 20 3.03 16.97 -0.85
C ALA A 20 3.54 15.54 -1.01
N LYS A 21 4.56 15.33 -1.86
CA LYS A 21 5.20 14.03 -2.05
C LYS A 21 5.93 13.58 -0.78
N ASP A 22 6.70 14.46 -0.16
CA ASP A 22 7.46 14.14 1.05
C ASP A 22 6.53 13.83 2.23
N GLY A 23 5.44 14.60 2.40
CA GLY A 23 4.40 14.33 3.39
C GLY A 23 3.63 13.03 3.14
N TYR A 24 3.37 12.71 1.88
CA TYR A 24 2.75 11.44 1.48
C TYR A 24 3.65 10.23 1.80
N LEU A 25 4.93 10.31 1.43
CA LEU A 25 5.91 9.27 1.73
C LEU A 25 6.09 9.09 3.24
N LEU A 26 6.17 10.19 3.99
CA LEU A 26 6.22 10.17 5.45
C LEU A 26 4.97 9.51 6.04
N SER A 27 3.79 9.73 5.46
CA SER A 27 2.54 9.10 5.90
C SER A 27 2.53 7.58 5.69
N ILE A 28 3.00 7.11 4.51
CA ILE A 28 3.19 5.67 4.24
C ILE A 28 4.19 5.08 5.23
N PHE A 29 5.33 5.73 5.43
CA PHE A 29 6.39 5.23 6.31
C PHE A 29 6.01 5.29 7.79
N THR A 30 5.24 6.28 8.23
CA THR A 30 4.75 6.35 9.62
C THR A 30 3.70 5.28 9.87
N SER A 31 2.76 5.10 8.93
CA SER A 31 1.84 3.96 8.96
C SER A 31 2.60 2.64 8.95
N HIS A 32 3.70 2.59 8.18
CA HIS A 32 4.87 1.70 8.21
C HIS A 32 5.18 1.11 9.60
N LEU A 33 5.75 2.01 10.40
CA LEU A 33 6.24 1.78 11.74
C LEU A 33 5.11 1.52 12.74
N ASN A 34 3.95 2.15 12.58
CA ASN A 34 2.81 1.95 13.49
C ASN A 34 2.27 0.52 13.43
N LEU A 35 2.12 -0.06 12.24
CA LEU A 35 1.72 -1.46 12.12
C LEU A 35 2.79 -2.39 12.71
N GLU A 36 4.07 -2.15 12.41
CA GLU A 36 5.14 -2.96 13.03
C GLU A 36 5.13 -2.87 14.55
N SER A 37 4.91 -1.68 15.10
CA SER A 37 4.81 -1.45 16.55
C SER A 37 3.66 -2.24 17.15
N VAL A 38 2.48 -2.22 16.51
CA VAL A 38 1.34 -3.05 16.92
C VAL A 38 1.68 -4.53 16.82
N LEU A 39 2.29 -5.00 15.74
CA LEU A 39 2.66 -6.42 15.57
C LEU A 39 3.74 -6.88 16.55
N LYS A 40 4.58 -5.97 17.04
CA LYS A 40 5.62 -6.23 18.05
C LYS A 40 5.08 -6.14 19.49
N SER A 41 3.86 -5.61 19.70
CA SER A 41 3.26 -5.55 21.03
C SER A 41 2.90 -6.97 21.52
N PRO A 42 3.15 -7.29 22.80
CA PRO A 42 2.77 -8.58 23.38
C PRO A 42 1.26 -8.85 23.31
N GLU A 43 0.44 -7.81 23.21
CA GLU A 43 -1.01 -7.86 23.18
C GLU A 43 -1.59 -7.81 21.77
N PHE A 44 -0.79 -7.83 20.69
CA PHE A 44 -1.30 -7.63 19.33
C PHE A 44 -2.41 -8.62 18.93
N SER A 45 -2.34 -9.86 19.43
CA SER A 45 -3.36 -10.88 19.21
C SER A 45 -4.71 -10.53 19.85
N GLN A 46 -4.73 -9.59 20.79
CA GLN A 46 -5.92 -9.04 21.44
C GLN A 46 -6.50 -7.82 20.71
N GLU A 47 -5.83 -7.32 19.67
CA GLU A 47 -6.28 -6.14 18.91
C GLU A 47 -6.57 -6.43 17.41
N PRO A 48 -7.35 -7.48 17.07
CA PRO A 48 -7.57 -7.91 15.68
C PRO A 48 -8.22 -6.82 14.82
N ILE A 49 -9.19 -6.10 15.39
CA ILE A 49 -9.88 -4.99 14.73
C ILE A 49 -8.91 -3.85 14.40
N ARG A 50 -7.98 -3.55 15.31
CA ARG A 50 -7.00 -2.47 15.10
C ARG A 50 -6.05 -2.82 13.97
N VAL A 51 -5.55 -4.06 13.92
CA VAL A 51 -4.68 -4.55 12.84
C VAL A 51 -5.40 -4.45 11.49
N TYR A 52 -6.67 -4.86 11.44
CA TYR A 52 -7.49 -4.78 10.22
C TYR A 52 -7.70 -3.34 9.73
N TYR A 53 -8.09 -2.41 10.61
CA TYR A 53 -8.28 -1.02 10.20
C TYR A 53 -6.98 -0.29 9.85
N LEU A 54 -5.86 -0.65 10.48
CA LEU A 54 -4.54 -0.15 10.06
C LEU A 54 -4.18 -0.64 8.66
N ALA A 55 -4.50 -1.89 8.34
CA ALA A 55 -4.34 -2.43 6.98
C ALA A 55 -5.22 -1.67 5.97
N LEU A 56 -6.51 -1.46 6.26
CA LEU A 56 -7.40 -0.67 5.40
C LEU A 56 -6.91 0.77 5.21
N SER A 57 -6.48 1.43 6.29
CA SER A 57 -5.93 2.78 6.23
C SER A 57 -4.72 2.85 5.29
N ARG A 58 -3.82 1.87 5.34
CA ARG A 58 -2.69 1.79 4.40
C ARG A 58 -3.11 1.59 2.95
N ILE A 59 -4.07 0.70 2.69
CA ILE A 59 -4.56 0.50 1.33
C ILE A 59 -5.13 1.82 0.81
N SER A 60 -5.85 2.58 1.65
CA SER A 60 -6.41 3.88 1.26
C SER A 60 -5.35 4.93 0.87
N LEU A 61 -4.10 4.78 1.32
CA LEU A 61 -2.99 5.66 0.92
C LEU A 61 -2.52 5.39 -0.51
N ILE A 62 -2.84 4.26 -1.14
CA ILE A 62 -2.44 3.98 -2.53
C ILE A 62 -3.09 5.00 -3.46
N THR A 63 -2.31 5.72 -4.27
CA THR A 63 -2.87 6.80 -5.11
C THR A 63 -3.70 6.31 -6.30
N SER A 64 -3.57 5.05 -6.69
CA SER A 64 -4.35 4.45 -7.78
C SER A 64 -5.59 3.74 -7.26
N LYS A 65 -6.79 4.28 -7.55
CA LYS A 65 -8.08 3.68 -7.16
C LYS A 65 -8.23 2.22 -7.62
N LYS A 66 -7.82 1.93 -8.86
CA LYS A 66 -7.79 0.57 -9.39
C LYS A 66 -6.96 -0.38 -8.52
N HIS A 67 -5.75 0.03 -8.12
CA HIS A 67 -4.89 -0.79 -7.26
C HIS A 67 -5.43 -0.89 -5.82
N GLN A 68 -6.06 0.16 -5.30
CA GLN A 68 -6.75 0.09 -4.01
C GLN A 68 -7.80 -1.02 -4.04
N ASP A 69 -8.69 -0.99 -5.05
CA ASP A 69 -9.80 -1.94 -5.18
C ASP A 69 -9.30 -3.37 -5.38
N GLU A 70 -8.24 -3.56 -6.18
CA GLU A 70 -7.57 -4.86 -6.34
C GLU A 70 -7.05 -5.41 -5.00
N ILE A 71 -6.46 -4.56 -4.16
CA ILE A 71 -5.90 -4.99 -2.87
C ILE A 71 -6.99 -5.18 -1.81
N TYR A 72 -8.06 -4.39 -1.83
CA TYR A 72 -9.24 -4.63 -1.00
C TYR A 72 -9.88 -5.98 -1.33
N GLN A 73 -10.09 -6.27 -2.61
CA GLN A 73 -10.65 -7.55 -3.04
C GLN A 73 -9.74 -8.72 -2.66
N GLU A 74 -8.42 -8.55 -2.77
CA GLU A 74 -7.45 -9.55 -2.30
C GLU A 74 -7.62 -9.82 -0.81
N LEU A 75 -7.75 -8.79 0.02
CA LEU A 75 -7.93 -8.95 1.47
C LEU A 75 -9.18 -9.76 1.79
N GLU A 76 -10.31 -9.42 1.18
CA GLU A 76 -11.58 -10.14 1.35
C GLU A 76 -11.45 -11.60 0.90
N ASN A 77 -10.88 -11.83 -0.28
CA ASN A 77 -10.63 -13.18 -0.80
C ASN A 77 -9.73 -13.97 0.14
N LYS A 78 -8.70 -13.35 0.72
CA LYS A 78 -7.74 -14.01 1.61
C LYS A 78 -8.38 -14.41 2.93
N ILE A 79 -9.24 -13.57 3.48
CA ILE A 79 -10.04 -13.90 4.67
C ILE A 79 -10.91 -15.12 4.36
N GLN A 80 -11.66 -15.08 3.26
CA GLN A 80 -12.57 -16.17 2.88
C GLN A 80 -11.84 -17.49 2.58
N GLU A 81 -10.71 -17.43 1.85
CA GLU A 81 -9.82 -18.56 1.56
C GLU A 81 -9.36 -19.22 2.87
N MET A 82 -8.80 -18.42 3.77
CA MET A 82 -8.28 -18.91 5.05
C MET A 82 -9.37 -19.47 5.97
N GLU A 83 -10.56 -18.85 6.00
CA GLU A 83 -11.70 -19.41 6.74
C GLU A 83 -12.11 -20.79 6.20
N ASN A 84 -12.20 -20.92 4.88
CA ASN A 84 -12.61 -22.17 4.24
C ASN A 84 -11.57 -23.27 4.46
N ASP A 85 -10.28 -22.94 4.31
CA ASP A 85 -9.17 -23.87 4.54
C ASP A 85 -9.11 -24.33 6.00
N TYR A 86 -9.33 -23.41 6.95
CA TYR A 86 -9.34 -23.74 8.37
C TYR A 86 -10.52 -24.67 8.72
N LYS A 87 -11.73 -24.34 8.23
CA LYS A 87 -12.92 -25.18 8.41
C LYS A 87 -12.72 -26.58 7.83
N LYS A 88 -12.16 -26.68 6.62
CA LYS A 88 -11.91 -27.95 5.93
C LYS A 88 -10.86 -28.80 6.65
N SER A 89 -9.74 -28.21 7.04
CA SER A 89 -8.63 -28.92 7.72
C SER A 89 -9.00 -29.44 9.10
N HIS A 90 -9.94 -28.81 9.79
CA HIS A 90 -10.37 -29.18 11.14
C HIS A 90 -11.78 -29.81 11.19
N ASN A 91 -12.39 -30.06 10.03
CA ASN A 91 -13.76 -30.58 9.89
C ASN A 91 -14.80 -29.76 10.72
N LEU A 92 -14.70 -28.43 10.66
CA LEU A 92 -15.56 -27.51 11.40
C LEU A 92 -16.63 -26.89 10.48
N GLN A 93 -17.84 -26.73 11.00
CA GLN A 93 -18.88 -25.96 10.31
C GLN A 93 -18.81 -24.45 10.61
N LYS A 94 -18.39 -24.08 11.83
CA LYS A 94 -18.29 -22.69 12.29
C LYS A 94 -16.99 -22.46 13.04
N LEU A 95 -16.43 -21.27 12.90
CA LEU A 95 -15.24 -20.82 13.62
C LEU A 95 -15.62 -20.15 14.94
N THR A 96 -14.76 -20.29 15.93
CA THR A 96 -14.80 -19.48 17.15
C THR A 96 -14.32 -18.06 16.85
N GLU A 97 -14.67 -17.10 17.71
CA GLU A 97 -14.23 -15.71 17.57
C GLU A 97 -12.70 -15.60 17.56
N ALA A 98 -12.01 -16.34 18.43
CA ALA A 98 -10.55 -16.37 18.46
C ALA A 98 -9.93 -16.83 17.13
N GLN A 99 -10.53 -17.83 16.48
CA GLN A 99 -10.09 -18.32 15.17
C GLN A 99 -10.35 -17.29 14.06
N GLN A 100 -11.52 -16.64 14.08
CA GLN A 100 -11.85 -15.57 13.13
C GLN A 100 -10.88 -14.38 13.28
N ASN A 101 -10.60 -13.97 14.52
CA ASN A 101 -9.67 -12.89 14.84
C ASN A 101 -8.25 -13.23 14.38
N HIS A 102 -7.80 -14.47 14.59
CA HIS A 102 -6.51 -14.93 14.09
C HIS A 102 -6.43 -14.86 12.56
N ILE A 103 -7.46 -15.35 11.86
CA ILE A 103 -7.53 -15.27 10.40
C ILE A 103 -7.50 -13.83 9.92
N LEU A 104 -8.27 -12.94 10.55
CA LEU A 104 -8.33 -11.52 10.22
C LEU A 104 -6.95 -10.86 10.32
N ILE A 105 -6.23 -11.12 11.41
CA ILE A 105 -4.87 -10.60 11.62
C ILE A 105 -3.93 -11.12 10.52
N VAL A 106 -3.89 -12.43 10.30
CA VAL A 106 -2.95 -13.04 9.36
C VAL A 106 -3.24 -12.62 7.92
N ALA A 107 -4.51 -12.57 7.51
CA ALA A 107 -4.92 -12.09 6.20
C ALA A 107 -4.51 -10.62 6.01
N SER A 108 -4.75 -9.77 7.01
CA SER A 108 -4.34 -8.36 6.99
C SER A 108 -2.84 -8.21 6.77
N ILE A 109 -2.01 -8.93 7.55
CA ILE A 109 -0.54 -8.90 7.44
C ILE A 109 -0.09 -9.37 6.05
N LYS A 110 -0.62 -10.48 5.55
CA LYS A 110 -0.24 -11.02 4.23
C LYS A 110 -0.56 -10.05 3.11
N THR A 111 -1.72 -9.40 3.14
CA THR A 111 -2.10 -8.43 2.12
C THR A 111 -1.25 -7.16 2.17
N MET A 112 -0.73 -6.78 3.33
CA MET A 112 0.19 -5.63 3.44
C MET A 112 1.48 -5.79 2.62
N GLY A 113 1.90 -7.01 2.31
CA GLY A 113 3.02 -7.25 1.40
C GLY A 113 2.81 -6.60 0.02
N LYS A 114 1.57 -6.65 -0.52
CA LYS A 114 1.24 -6.01 -1.81
C LYS A 114 1.28 -4.48 -1.73
N VAL A 115 0.85 -3.91 -0.61
CA VAL A 115 0.92 -2.46 -0.37
C VAL A 115 2.38 -2.00 -0.31
N SER A 116 3.24 -2.75 0.39
CA SER A 116 4.68 -2.47 0.43
C SER A 116 5.32 -2.52 -0.97
N ILE A 117 5.03 -3.56 -1.76
CA ILE A 117 5.53 -3.67 -3.14
C ILE A 117 5.06 -2.48 -3.99
N TRP A 118 3.79 -2.08 -3.86
CA TRP A 118 3.28 -0.92 -4.57
C TRP A 118 4.01 0.37 -4.16
N ALA A 119 4.22 0.58 -2.86
CA ALA A 119 4.91 1.75 -2.33
C ALA A 119 6.37 1.80 -2.80
N ASP A 120 7.09 0.68 -2.77
CA ASP A 120 8.47 0.57 -3.24
C ASP A 120 8.60 0.92 -4.73
N LYS A 121 7.64 0.45 -5.55
CA LYS A 121 7.57 0.78 -6.98
C LYS A 121 7.27 2.25 -7.20
N HIS A 122 6.36 2.82 -6.41
CA HIS A 122 5.99 4.24 -6.48
C HIS A 122 7.14 5.16 -6.05
N MET A 123 7.92 4.74 -5.05
CA MET A 123 9.13 5.43 -4.59
C MET A 123 10.33 5.24 -5.55
N GLY A 124 10.25 4.29 -6.48
CA GLY A 124 11.35 3.98 -7.41
C GLY A 124 12.54 3.29 -6.75
N ILE A 125 12.35 2.70 -5.55
CA ILE A 125 13.35 1.93 -4.81
C ILE A 125 13.21 0.42 -5.00
N SER A 126 12.13 -0.02 -5.64
CA SER A 126 11.93 -1.43 -5.98
C SER A 126 13.01 -1.94 -6.94
N ILE A 127 13.49 -3.15 -6.68
CA ILE A 127 14.45 -3.90 -7.50
C ILE A 127 13.77 -4.42 -8.80
N GLU A 128 12.44 -4.61 -8.77
CA GLU A 128 11.65 -5.14 -9.88
C GLU A 128 10.64 -4.08 -10.38
N ASN A 129 10.94 -3.52 -11.56
CA ASN A 129 10.08 -2.62 -12.34
C ASN A 129 9.67 -1.30 -11.65
N LYS A 130 10.33 -0.22 -12.06
CA LYS A 130 9.91 1.16 -11.77
C LYS A 130 8.59 1.45 -12.48
N VAL A 131 7.57 1.89 -11.75
CA VAL A 131 6.35 2.45 -12.35
C VAL A 131 6.65 3.89 -12.76
N GLY A 132 6.53 4.21 -14.05
CA GLY A 132 6.48 5.61 -14.53
C GLY A 132 7.80 6.29 -14.92
N PHE A 133 8.89 5.57 -15.18
CA PHE A 133 10.06 6.17 -15.84
C PHE A 133 10.14 5.72 -17.31
N GLU A 134 9.79 6.61 -18.23
CA GLU A 134 10.31 6.54 -19.60
C GLU A 134 11.84 6.58 -19.48
N ARG A 135 12.50 5.49 -19.89
CA ARG A 135 13.96 5.50 -20.03
C ARG A 135 14.28 6.58 -21.06
N ARG A 136 14.75 7.75 -20.62
CA ARG A 136 15.57 8.59 -21.49
C ARG A 136 16.75 7.70 -21.88
N GLN A 137 16.75 7.23 -23.13
CA GLN A 137 17.96 6.70 -23.74
C GLN A 137 19.00 7.80 -23.57
N ARG A 138 20.00 7.56 -22.71
CA ARG A 138 21.25 8.30 -22.86
C ARG A 138 21.73 7.92 -24.25
N LYS A 139 21.63 8.85 -25.20
CA LYS A 139 22.57 8.85 -26.31
C LYS A 139 23.91 9.06 -25.63
N ASP A 140 24.69 7.99 -25.56
CA ASP A 140 26.09 8.11 -25.20
C ASP A 140 26.71 9.00 -26.26
N GLU A 141 26.94 10.26 -25.89
CA GLU A 141 27.94 11.12 -26.49
C GLU A 141 29.30 10.53 -26.12
N SER A 142 29.66 9.45 -26.79
CA SER A 142 31.04 9.01 -26.91
C SER A 142 31.24 8.70 -28.38
N GLY A 143 31.65 9.74 -29.11
CA GLY A 143 32.28 9.52 -30.39
C GLY A 143 33.51 8.65 -30.19
N ASP A 144 33.64 7.64 -31.01
CA ASP A 144 34.92 7.11 -31.43
C ASP A 144 34.85 6.90 -32.95
N ILE A 145 35.79 7.55 -33.61
CA ILE A 145 36.19 7.35 -35.01
C ILE A 145 37.14 6.13 -35.02
N GLU A 146 37.25 5.49 -36.18
CA GLU A 146 38.18 4.42 -36.60
C GLU A 146 37.61 2.99 -36.49
N SER A 147 37.64 2.14 -37.52
CA SER A 147 38.34 2.13 -38.81
C SER A 147 37.43 1.69 -39.96
#